data_AF-A0A524G8I9-F1
#
_entry.id   AF-A0A524G8I9-F1
#
_cell.length_a   1.000
_cell.length_b   1.000
_cell.length_c   1.000
_cell.angle_alpha   90.00
_cell.angle_beta   90.00
_cell.angle_gamma   90.00
#
_symmetry.space_group_name_H-M   'P 1'
#
loop_
_entity.id
_entity.type
_entity.pdbx_description
1 polymer ?
#
loop_
_entity_poly.entity_id
_entity_poly.type
_entity_poly.pdbx_seq_one_letter_code
_entity_poly.pdbx_strand_id
1 'polypeptide(L)'
;MSSRRVRAFPRTKNKPQKRILLIPFVLTFGGYAMTSVPLLGFIGTIIALTGVLTLFLVGTVYADLWAAHRRTQQLIKEREIRQGETSTEDIEAPEIEDPFEETYDSE
;
A
#
# COMPACT_ATOMS: atom_id res chain seq x y z
N MET A 1 37.58 9.32 9.21
CA MET A 1 36.48 8.78 10.03
C MET A 1 35.26 8.68 9.14
N SER A 2 34.82 7.46 8.82
CA SER A 2 33.74 7.19 7.87
C SER A 2 32.38 7.44 8.54
N SER A 3 31.71 8.55 8.21
CA SER A 3 30.35 8.80 8.68
C SER A 3 29.41 7.85 7.92
N ARG A 4 28.70 6.99 8.66
CA ARG A 4 27.64 6.14 8.11
C ARG A 4 26.51 7.05 7.63
N ARG A 5 26.54 7.40 6.34
CA ARG A 5 25.52 8.20 5.65
C ARG A 5 24.19 7.42 5.68
N VAL A 6 23.27 7.81 6.57
CA VAL A 6 21.95 7.18 6.66
C VAL A 6 21.09 7.69 5.51
N ARG A 7 20.70 6.77 4.64
CA ARG A 7 19.93 7.03 3.41
C ARG A 7 18.52 7.49 3.77
N ALA A 8 18.10 8.65 3.28
CA ALA A 8 16.72 9.12 3.43
C ALA A 8 15.76 8.18 2.68
N PHE A 9 14.67 7.77 3.34
CA PHE A 9 13.72 6.81 2.80
C PHE A 9 12.94 7.44 1.61
N PRO A 10 12.85 6.79 0.44
CA PRO A 10 12.15 7.36 -0.72
C PRO A 10 10.66 7.58 -0.41
N ARG A 11 10.18 8.82 -0.61
CA ARG A 11 8.79 9.25 -0.35
C ARG A 11 7.87 9.04 -1.56
N THR A 12 7.98 7.93 -2.29
CA THR A 12 7.06 7.64 -3.40
C THR A 12 5.70 7.16 -2.85
N LYS A 13 4.72 8.07 -2.81
CA LYS A 13 3.32 7.74 -2.49
C LYS A 13 2.59 7.26 -3.74
N ASN A 14 2.93 6.07 -4.23
CA ASN A 14 2.07 5.37 -5.19
C ASN A 14 0.84 4.85 -4.43
N LYS A 15 -0.20 5.69 -4.35
CA LYS A 15 -1.46 5.32 -3.70
C LYS A 15 -2.19 4.31 -4.60
N PRO A 16 -2.53 3.11 -4.11
CA PRO A 16 -3.31 2.16 -4.90
C PRO A 16 -4.69 2.74 -5.22
N GLN A 17 -5.17 2.49 -6.43
CA GLN A 17 -6.49 2.94 -6.88
C GLN A 17 -7.59 2.21 -6.09
N LYS A 18 -8.10 2.84 -5.03
CA LYS A 18 -9.11 2.29 -4.11
C LYS A 18 -10.43 1.86 -4.78
N ARG A 19 -10.65 2.25 -6.05
CA ARG A 19 -11.88 1.93 -6.82
C ARG A 19 -12.04 0.44 -7.10
N ILE A 20 -10.95 -0.30 -7.30
CA ILE A 20 -10.99 -1.75 -7.60
C ILE A 20 -11.58 -2.54 -6.42
N LEU A 21 -11.44 -2.02 -5.20
CA LEU A 21 -11.99 -2.61 -3.98
C LEU A 21 -13.53 -2.57 -3.91
N LEU A 22 -14.19 -1.80 -4.79
CA LEU A 22 -15.65 -1.76 -4.90
C LEU A 22 -16.23 -2.92 -5.70
N ILE A 23 -15.45 -3.52 -6.61
CA ILE A 23 -15.89 -4.62 -7.48
C ILE A 23 -16.54 -5.76 -6.68
N PRO A 24 -15.91 -6.31 -5.63
CA PRO A 24 -16.49 -7.43 -4.89
C PRO A 24 -17.77 -7.03 -4.14
N PHE A 25 -17.89 -5.78 -3.66
CA PHE A 25 -19.14 -5.26 -3.11
C PHE A 25 -20.27 -5.19 -4.15
N VAL A 26 -19.97 -4.67 -5.34
CA VAL A 26 -20.94 -4.57 -6.44
C VAL A 26 -21.40 -5.96 -6.87
N LEU A 27 -20.51 -6.95 -6.91
CA LEU A 27 -20.87 -8.35 -7.20
C LEU A 27 -21.80 -8.93 -6.13
N THR A 28 -21.51 -8.71 -4.84
CA THR A 28 -22.37 -9.21 -3.76
C THR A 28 -23.77 -8.61 -3.83
N PHE A 29 -23.88 -7.28 -3.89
CA PHE A 29 -25.18 -6.60 -3.91
C PHE A 29 -25.92 -6.80 -5.23
N GLY A 30 -25.21 -6.81 -6.36
CA GLY A 30 -25.79 -7.05 -7.68
C GLY A 30 -26.32 -8.48 -7.82
N GLY A 31 -25.53 -9.47 -7.39
CA GLY A 31 -25.97 -10.87 -7.35
C GLY A 31 -27.17 -11.07 -6.42
N TYR A 32 -27.16 -10.45 -5.24
CA TYR A 32 -28.28 -10.49 -4.31
C TYR A 32 -29.55 -9.86 -4.92
N ALA A 33 -29.43 -8.70 -5.57
CA ALA A 33 -30.57 -8.06 -6.24
C ALA A 33 -31.16 -8.94 -7.35
N MET A 34 -30.33 -9.67 -8.10
CA MET A 34 -30.79 -10.62 -9.12
C MET A 34 -31.66 -11.76 -8.55
N THR A 35 -31.55 -12.07 -7.24
CA THR A 35 -32.39 -13.11 -6.62
C THR A 35 -33.87 -12.75 -6.55
N SER A 36 -34.21 -11.47 -6.73
CA SER A 36 -35.61 -11.01 -6.82
C SER A 36 -36.31 -11.48 -8.11
N VAL A 37 -35.55 -11.86 -9.14
CA VAL A 37 -36.10 -12.35 -10.41
C VAL A 37 -36.00 -13.87 -10.44
N PRO A 38 -37.12 -14.63 -10.50
CA PRO A 38 -37.11 -16.10 -10.39
C PRO A 38 -36.20 -16.80 -11.39
N LEU A 39 -36.11 -16.28 -12.61
CA LEU A 39 -35.27 -16.82 -13.68
C LEU A 39 -33.77 -16.62 -13.41
N LEU A 40 -33.39 -15.52 -12.76
CA LEU A 40 -31.99 -15.20 -12.45
C LEU A 40 -31.58 -15.61 -11.04
N GLY A 41 -32.49 -16.18 -10.24
CA GLY A 41 -32.25 -16.49 -8.83
C GLY A 41 -31.00 -17.35 -8.59
N PHE A 42 -30.85 -18.43 -9.35
CA PHE A 42 -29.70 -19.33 -9.24
C PHE A 42 -28.38 -18.67 -9.64
N ILE A 43 -28.39 -17.84 -10.69
CA ILE A 43 -27.18 -17.12 -11.14
C ILE A 43 -26.83 -16.01 -10.14
N GLY A 44 -27.84 -15.30 -9.64
CA GLY A 44 -27.69 -14.26 -8.63
C GLY A 44 -27.07 -14.78 -7.34
N THR A 45 -27.49 -15.95 -6.86
CA THR A 45 -26.89 -16.55 -5.66
C THR A 45 -25.43 -16.95 -5.86
N ILE A 46 -25.06 -17.52 -7.01
CA ILE A 46 -23.66 -17.85 -7.34
C ILE A 46 -22.79 -16.58 -7.38
N ILE A 47 -23.27 -15.53 -8.05
CA ILE A 47 -22.56 -14.25 -8.15
C ILE A 47 -22.40 -13.63 -6.76
N ALA A 48 -23.46 -13.64 -5.95
CA ALA A 48 -23.42 -13.10 -4.60
C ALA A 48 -22.42 -13.85 -3.71
N LEU A 49 -22.42 -15.19 -3.75
CA LEU A 49 -21.47 -16.03 -3.01
C LEU A 49 -20.03 -15.77 -3.44
N THR A 50 -19.78 -15.62 -4.74
CA THR A 50 -18.46 -15.30 -5.27
C THR A 50 -18.01 -13.90 -4.83
N GLY A 51 -18.92 -12.93 -4.81
CA GLY A 51 -18.68 -11.60 -4.24
C GLY A 51 -18.28 -11.66 -2.77
N VAL A 52 -19.00 -12.44 -1.95
CA VAL A 52 -18.66 -12.61 -0.52
C VAL A 52 -17.30 -13.28 -0.35
N LEU A 53 -17.00 -14.32 -1.13
CA LEU A 53 -15.73 -15.05 -1.03
C LEU A 53 -14.54 -14.16 -1.44
N THR A 54 -14.71 -13.34 -2.47
CA THR A 54 -13.70 -12.36 -2.88
C THR A 54 -13.54 -11.22 -1.88
N LEU A 55 -14.63 -10.71 -1.28
CA LEU A 55 -14.56 -9.75 -0.17
C LEU A 55 -13.77 -10.31 1.01
N PHE A 56 -14.01 -11.57 1.37
CA PHE A 56 -13.30 -12.23 2.46
C PHE A 56 -11.80 -12.32 2.16
N LEU A 57 -11.42 -12.77 0.95
CA LEU A 57 -10.01 -12.87 0.55
C LEU A 57 -9.31 -11.51 0.52
N VAL A 58 -9.94 -10.49 -0.05
CA VAL A 58 -9.36 -9.13 -0.07
C VAL A 58 -9.26 -8.57 1.36
N GLY A 59 -10.27 -8.82 2.20
CA GLY A 59 -10.29 -8.40 3.59
C GLY A 59 -9.17 -9.02 4.42
N THR A 60 -8.93 -10.32 4.28
CA THR A 60 -7.84 -11.01 4.99
C THR A 60 -6.47 -10.52 4.53
N VAL A 61 -6.26 -10.36 3.22
CA VAL A 61 -5.01 -9.80 2.68
C VAL A 61 -4.78 -8.36 3.18
N TYR A 62 -5.84 -7.54 3.21
CA TYR A 62 -5.73 -6.17 3.73
C TYR A 62 -5.41 -6.14 5.23
N ALA A 63 -6.02 -7.04 6.01
CA ALA A 63 -5.72 -7.17 7.43
C ALA A 63 -4.25 -7.58 7.67
N ASP A 64 -3.73 -8.50 6.86
CA ASP A 64 -2.34 -8.94 6.95
C ASP A 64 -1.35 -7.82 6.57
N LEU A 65 -1.62 -7.10 5.47
CA LEU A 65 -0.84 -5.92 5.06
C LEU A 65 -0.88 -4.81 6.10
N TRP A 66 -2.03 -4.58 6.72
CA TRP A 66 -2.17 -3.58 7.78
C TRP A 66 -1.38 -3.98 9.03
N ALA A 67 -1.41 -5.25 9.43
CA ALA A 67 -0.62 -5.76 10.55
C ALA A 67 0.89 -5.61 10.28
N ALA A 68 1.35 -5.92 9.07
CA ALA A 68 2.74 -5.71 8.66
C ALA A 68 3.14 -4.22 8.63
N HIS A 69 2.24 -3.35 8.14
CA HIS A 69 2.48 -1.91 8.11
C HIS A 69 2.59 -1.32 9.53
N ARG A 70 1.78 -1.79 10.48
CA ARG A 70 1.84 -1.33 11.87
C ARG A 70 3.19 -1.67 12.52
N ARG A 71 3.74 -2.85 12.25
CA ARG A 71 5.06 -3.27 12.75
C ARG A 71 6.20 -2.44 12.17
N THR A 72 6.14 -2.12 10.88
CA THR A 72 7.14 -1.25 10.24
C THR A 72 7.08 0.18 10.76
N GLN A 73 5.88 0.73 10.98
CA GLN A 73 5.71 2.05 11.61
C GLN A 73 6.24 2.08 13.05
N GLN A 74 6.10 1.00 13.82
CA GLN A 74 6.67 0.90 15.17
C GLN A 74 8.20 0.92 15.15
N LEU A 75 8.83 0.16 14.23
CA LEU A 75 10.29 0.15 14.08
C LEU A 75 10.84 1.50 13.58
N ILE A 76 10.10 2.20 12.71
CA ILE A 76 10.48 3.55 12.24
C ILE A 76 10.39 4.54 13.41
N LYS A 77 9.30 4.53 14.18
CA LYS A 77 9.14 5.38 15.37
C LYS A 77 10.21 5.10 16.41
N GLU A 78 10.56 3.83 16.65
CA GLU A 78 11.60 3.48 17.60
C GLU A 78 12.98 3.99 17.16
N ARG A 79 13.28 3.96 15.85
CA ARG A 79 14.50 4.58 15.29
C ARG A 79 14.47 6.10 15.37
N GLU A 80 13.34 6.72 15.09
CA GLU A 80 13.15 8.17 15.16
C GLU A 80 13.31 8.68 16.61
N ILE A 81 12.80 7.95 17.60
CA ILE A 81 13.00 8.26 19.03
C ILE A 81 14.49 8.15 19.40
N ARG A 82 15.20 7.10 18.94
CA ARG A 82 16.66 6.97 19.18
C ARG A 82 17.50 8.02 18.44
N GLN A 83 17.00 8.63 17.36
CA GLN A 83 17.70 9.66 16.59
C GLN A 83 17.33 11.10 17.03
N GLY A 84 16.11 11.31 17.52
CA GLY A 84 15.64 12.59 18.07
C GLY A 84 16.36 13.00 19.36
N GLU A 85 17.05 12.08 20.01
CA GLU A 85 17.99 12.38 21.12
C GLU A 85 19.32 13.01 20.64
N THR A 86 19.59 13.12 19.33
CA THR A 86 20.92 13.53 18.81
C THR A 86 20.90 14.65 17.75
N SER A 87 19.78 15.32 17.47
CA SER A 87 19.72 16.30 16.36
C SER A 87 19.21 17.68 16.78
N THR A 88 20.00 18.38 17.59
CA THR A 88 20.15 19.84 17.48
C THR A 88 21.45 20.08 16.73
N GLU A 89 21.39 20.27 15.42
CA GLU A 89 22.27 21.19 14.67
C GLU A 89 21.93 21.16 13.17
N ASP A 90 21.52 22.34 12.69
CA ASP A 90 21.39 22.75 11.30
C ASP A 90 22.63 22.41 10.48
N ILE A 91 22.50 21.72 9.35
CA ILE A 91 23.51 21.79 8.27
C ILE A 91 22.83 21.73 6.89
N GLU A 92 22.73 22.92 6.31
CA GLU A 92 22.79 23.29 4.89
C GLU A 92 23.11 22.13 3.91
N ALA A 93 22.22 21.89 2.95
CA ALA A 93 22.32 20.80 1.97
C ALA A 93 23.40 21.10 0.90
N PRO A 94 24.44 20.25 0.72
CA PRO A 94 25.26 20.33 -0.48
C PRO A 94 24.62 19.50 -1.59
N GLU A 95 24.46 20.11 -2.78
CA GLU A 95 24.16 19.43 -4.04
C GLU A 95 25.23 18.36 -4.29
N ILE A 96 24.85 17.08 -4.33
CA ILE A 96 25.74 15.97 -4.70
C ILE A 96 25.02 15.16 -5.78
N GLU A 97 25.61 15.12 -6.98
CA GLU A 97 25.15 14.41 -8.19
C GLU A 97 24.75 12.94 -7.93
N ASP A 98 23.66 12.52 -8.58
CA ASP A 98 23.06 11.19 -8.47
C ASP A 98 23.92 10.14 -9.22
N PRO A 99 24.45 9.10 -8.55
CA PRO A 99 25.29 8.07 -9.17
C PRO A 99 24.53 7.08 -10.09
N PHE A 100 23.27 7.33 -10.42
CA PHE A 100 22.48 6.55 -11.38
C PHE A 100 22.12 7.31 -12.67
N GLU A 101 22.57 8.56 -12.83
CA GLU A 101 22.60 9.18 -14.16
C GLU A 101 23.82 8.66 -14.92
N GLU A 102 23.64 7.60 -15.72
CA GLU A 102 24.58 7.27 -16.79
C GLU A 102 24.51 8.38 -17.84
N THR A 103 25.51 9.27 -17.88
CA THR A 103 25.79 10.06 -19.07
C THR A 103 26.15 9.09 -20.20
N TYR A 104 25.19 8.85 -21.09
CA TYR A 104 25.48 8.29 -22.40
C TYR A 104 26.25 9.36 -23.17
N ASP A 105 27.58 9.29 -23.15
CA ASP A 105 28.42 10.04 -24.07
C ASP A 105 28.10 9.56 -25.49
N SER A 106 27.34 10.37 -26.22
CA SER A 106 27.13 10.22 -27.65
C SER A 106 28.37 10.75 -28.38
N GLU A 107 29.21 9.84 -28.87
CA GLU A 107 30.02 10.07 -30.08
C GLU A 107 29.31 9.52 -31.32
#